data_AF-A0A9D1GW02-F1
#
_entry.id   AF-A0A9D1GW02-F1
#
_cell.length_a   1.000
_cell.length_b   1.000
_cell.length_c   1.000
_cell.angle_alpha   90.00
_cell.angle_beta   90.00
_cell.angle_gamma   90.00
#
_symmetry.space_group_name_H-M   'P 1'
#
loop_
_entity.id
_entity.type
_entity.pdbx_description
1 polymer ?
#
loop_
_entity_poly.entity_id
_entity_poly.type
_entity_poly.pdbx_seq_one_letter_code
_entity_poly.pdbx_strand_id
1 'polypeptide(L)'
;MAYSASVITCSDRAAADVYEDRSGPVLRDGLTELGFQVAEAVIVPDEVTAIGAAITDAIAAGARVVVTTGGTGIAPRDVTVEATRPLLSAELPGLMEEVRRR
;
A
#
# COMPACT_ATOMS: atom_id res chain seq x y z
N MET A 1 -3.82 22.00 8.41
CA MET A 1 -2.71 21.38 7.65
C MET A 1 -3.21 20.06 7.12
N ALA A 2 -3.09 19.79 5.82
CA ALA A 2 -3.39 18.48 5.26
C ALA A 2 -2.17 17.58 5.48
N TYR A 3 -2.39 16.33 5.88
CA TYR A 3 -1.33 15.32 5.97
C TYR A 3 -1.15 14.65 4.61
N SER A 4 0.06 14.20 4.29
CA SER A 4 0.29 13.39 3.08
C SER A 4 -0.02 11.93 3.34
N ALA A 5 -0.54 11.26 2.31
CA ALA A 5 -0.70 9.81 2.28
C ALA A 5 -0.10 9.25 0.97
N SER A 6 0.26 7.96 0.99
CA SER A 6 0.77 7.26 -0.18
C SER A 6 -0.03 5.98 -0.42
N VAL A 7 -0.24 5.66 -1.69
CA VAL A 7 -0.86 4.42 -2.15
C VAL A 7 0.20 3.59 -2.88
N ILE A 8 0.33 2.32 -2.49
CA ILE A 8 1.29 1.39 -3.09
C ILE A 8 0.52 0.17 -3.60
N THR A 9 0.52 -0.02 -4.91
CA THR A 9 -0.05 -1.21 -5.54
C THR A 9 1.03 -2.27 -5.68
N CYS A 10 0.85 -3.38 -4.97
CA CYS A 10 1.73 -4.54 -4.96
C CYS A 10 1.17 -5.56 -5.96
N SER A 11 1.79 -5.64 -7.14
CA SER A 11 1.38 -6.59 -8.17
C SER A 11 2.43 -6.79 -9.26
N ASP A 12 2.86 -8.04 -9.45
CA ASP A 12 3.71 -8.44 -10.59
C ASP A 12 3.10 -8.05 -11.94
N ARG A 13 1.79 -8.21 -12.08
CA ARG A 13 1.07 -7.99 -13.33
C ARG A 13 0.87 -6.51 -13.64
N ALA A 14 0.59 -5.68 -12.63
CA ALA A 14 0.53 -4.23 -12.83
C ALA A 14 1.93 -3.66 -13.11
N ALA A 15 2.95 -4.13 -12.37
CA ALA A 15 4.32 -3.68 -12.56
C ALA A 15 4.91 -4.08 -13.93
N ALA A 16 4.37 -5.13 -14.55
CA ALA A 16 4.75 -5.58 -15.89
C ALA A 16 3.82 -5.06 -17.01
N ASP A 17 2.94 -4.09 -16.73
CA ASP A 17 1.95 -3.53 -17.67
C ASP A 17 1.03 -4.58 -18.31
N VAL A 18 0.83 -5.73 -17.66
CA VAL A 18 -0.08 -6.80 -18.12
C VAL A 18 -1.54 -6.41 -17.87
N TYR A 19 -1.80 -5.62 -16.82
CA TYR A 19 -3.07 -4.91 -16.66
C TYR A 19 -2.87 -3.55 -16.00
N GLU A 20 -3.84 -2.68 -16.22
CA GLU A 20 -3.97 -1.39 -15.56
C GLU A 20 -4.29 -1.55 -14.07
N ASP A 21 -3.62 -0.77 -13.24
CA ASP A 21 -3.95 -0.65 -11.82
C ASP A 21 -5.28 0.10 -11.63
N ARG A 22 -6.30 -0.66 -11.25
CA ARG A 22 -7.63 -0.11 -10.93
C ARG A 22 -7.81 0.23 -9.46
N SER A 23 -7.00 -0.34 -8.57
CA SER A 23 -7.15 -0.17 -7.12
C SER A 23 -6.46 1.10 -6.65
N GLY A 24 -5.29 1.42 -7.22
CA GLY A 24 -4.52 2.61 -6.88
C GLY A 24 -5.33 3.90 -7.01
N PRO A 25 -5.98 4.18 -8.16
CA PRO A 25 -6.81 5.37 -8.33
C PRO A 25 -7.96 5.46 -7.33
N VAL A 26 -8.65 4.34 -7.05
CA VAL A 26 -9.77 4.31 -6.08
C VAL A 26 -9.30 4.68 -4.67
N LEU A 27 -8.16 4.14 -4.23
CA LEU A 27 -7.61 4.45 -2.92
C LEU A 27 -7.09 5.88 -2.83
N ARG A 28 -6.47 6.38 -3.90
CA ARG A 28 -6.02 7.79 -4.00
C ARG A 28 -7.20 8.74 -3.84
N ASP A 29 -8.28 8.48 -4.59
CA ASP A 29 -9.48 9.32 -4.57
C ASP A 29 -10.14 9.30 -3.19
N GLY A 30 -10.33 8.12 -2.59
CA GLY A 30 -10.90 8.01 -1.24
C GLY A 30 -10.06 8.68 -0.15
N LEU A 31 -8.73 8.56 -0.20
CA LEU A 31 -7.85 9.28 0.74
C LEU A 31 -7.88 10.80 0.51
N THR A 32 -8.00 11.24 -0.74
CA THR A 32 -8.15 12.66 -1.08
C THR A 32 -9.46 13.22 -0.53
N GLU A 33 -10.57 12.48 -0.64
CA GLU A 33 -11.87 12.83 -0.05
C GLU A 33 -11.82 12.93 1.47
N LEU A 34 -10.97 12.12 2.12
CA LEU A 34 -10.68 12.19 3.56
C LEU A 34 -9.76 13.36 3.95
N GLY A 35 -9.30 14.16 2.98
CA GLY A 35 -8.50 15.37 3.20
C GLY A 35 -6.99 15.18 3.20
N PHE A 36 -6.49 14.03 2.73
CA PHE A 36 -5.05 13.80 2.55
C PHE A 36 -4.53 14.40 1.24
N GLN A 37 -3.26 14.79 1.22
CA GLN A 37 -2.51 15.05 -0.01
C GLN A 37 -1.94 13.72 -0.51
N VAL A 38 -2.40 13.26 -1.68
CA VAL A 38 -2.03 11.96 -2.23
C VAL A 38 -1.48 12.14 -3.64
N ALA A 39 -0.29 11.61 -3.88
CA ALA A 39 0.28 11.54 -5.23
C ALA A 39 -0.34 10.36 -6.01
N GLU A 40 0.08 10.18 -7.26
CA GLU A 40 -0.26 8.97 -8.01
C GLU A 40 0.24 7.71 -7.28
N ALA A 41 -0.50 6.61 -7.44
CA ALA A 41 -0.15 5.35 -6.83
C ALA A 41 1.21 4.84 -7.35
N VAL A 42 2.05 4.36 -6.44
CA VAL A 42 3.31 3.71 -6.79
C VAL A 42 3.04 2.23 -7.03
N ILE A 43 3.43 1.71 -8.19
CA ILE A 43 3.26 0.30 -8.53
C ILE A 43 4.60 -0.42 -8.35
N VAL A 44 4.59 -1.54 -7.62
CA VAL A 44 5.76 -2.40 -7.39
C VAL A 44 5.42 -3.87 -7.62
N PRO A 45 6.38 -4.70 -8.04
CA PRO A 45 6.17 -6.15 -8.14
C PRO A 45 5.97 -6.79 -6.75
N ASP A 46 5.50 -8.03 -6.73
CA ASP A 46 5.28 -8.83 -5.51
C ASP A 46 6.61 -9.35 -4.93
N GLU A 47 7.49 -8.42 -4.58
CA GLU A 47 8.83 -8.67 -4.06
C GLU A 47 9.01 -7.95 -2.72
N VAL A 48 9.45 -8.69 -1.69
CA VAL A 48 9.61 -8.20 -0.32
C VAL A 48 10.47 -6.94 -0.27
N THR A 49 11.56 -6.91 -1.02
CA THR A 49 12.49 -5.77 -1.05
C THR A 49 11.91 -4.56 -1.77
N ALA A 50 11.16 -4.76 -2.86
CA ALA A 50 10.55 -3.66 -3.62
C ALA A 50 9.41 -3.01 -2.82
N ILE A 51 8.55 -3.82 -2.22
CA ILE A 51 7.45 -3.35 -1.37
C ILE A 51 8.00 -2.61 -0.14
N GLY A 52 9.00 -3.21 0.53
CA GLY A 52 9.63 -2.59 1.69
C GLY A 52 10.26 -1.23 1.36
N ALA A 53 11.00 -1.15 0.24
CA ALA A 53 11.60 0.11 -0.23
C ALA A 53 10.54 1.18 -0.51
N ALA A 54 9.46 0.84 -1.20
CA ALA A 54 8.38 1.78 -1.50
C ALA A 54 7.70 2.33 -0.22
N ILE A 55 7.51 1.48 0.79
CA ILE A 55 6.99 1.91 2.10
C ILE A 55 7.98 2.87 2.77
N THR A 56 9.27 2.53 2.82
CA THR A 56 10.27 3.39 3.46
C THR A 56 10.45 4.72 2.73
N ASP A 57 10.40 4.73 1.40
CA ASP A 57 10.51 5.93 0.58
C ASP A 57 9.30 6.85 0.78
N ALA A 58 8.08 6.28 0.87
CA ALA A 58 6.88 7.05 1.18
C ALA A 58 6.98 7.72 2.56
N ILE A 59 7.47 7.00 3.57
CA ILE A 59 7.70 7.54 4.93
C ILE A 59 8.75 8.65 4.88
N ALA A 60 9.87 8.44 4.17
CA ALA A 60 10.93 9.43 4.02
C ALA A 60 10.45 10.70 3.28
N ALA A 61 9.53 10.54 2.32
CA ALA A 61 8.85 11.65 1.65
C ALA A 61 7.79 12.36 2.53
N GLY A 62 7.59 11.89 3.76
CA GLY A 62 6.76 12.52 4.78
C GLY A 62 5.33 11.98 4.88
N ALA A 63 5.00 10.88 4.18
CA ALA A 63 3.68 10.25 4.27
C ALA A 63 3.35 9.89 5.73
N ARG A 64 2.16 10.30 6.17
CA ARG A 64 1.62 9.97 7.50
C ARG A 64 0.72 8.73 7.47
N VAL A 65 0.22 8.38 6.29
CA VAL A 65 -0.56 7.17 6.02
C VAL A 65 0.01 6.52 4.77
N VAL A 66 0.29 5.23 4.83
CA VAL A 66 0.65 4.41 3.66
C VAL A 66 -0.40 3.31 3.55
N VAL A 67 -1.04 3.21 2.39
CA VAL A 67 -2.03 2.16 2.10
C VAL A 67 -1.46 1.28 1.00
N THR A 68 -1.25 0.00 1.30
CA THR A 68 -0.90 -1.02 0.30
C THR A 68 -2.15 -1.70 -0.23
N THR A 69 -2.11 -2.14 -1.49
CA THR A 69 -3.17 -2.95 -2.10
C THR A 69 -2.58 -4.03 -2.98
N GLY A 70 -3.13 -5.25 -2.89
CA GLY A 70 -2.55 -6.45 -3.50
C GLY A 70 -1.58 -7.20 -2.57
N GLY A 71 -1.28 -8.44 -2.92
CA GLY A 71 -0.27 -9.25 -2.23
C GLY A 71 -0.58 -9.65 -0.78
N THR A 72 -1.84 -9.57 -0.31
CA THR A 72 -2.25 -9.91 1.08
C THR A 72 -3.02 -11.24 1.20
N GLY A 73 -3.09 -12.03 0.12
CA GLY A 73 -3.76 -13.32 0.10
C GLY A 73 -2.92 -14.47 0.67
N ILE A 74 -3.16 -15.68 0.18
CA ILE A 74 -2.43 -16.91 0.59
C ILE A 74 -1.69 -17.57 -0.59
N ALA A 75 -1.63 -16.89 -1.75
CA ALA A 75 -0.91 -17.40 -2.90
C ALA A 75 0.61 -17.29 -2.66
N PRO A 76 1.44 -18.09 -3.37
CA PRO A 76 2.90 -18.06 -3.18
C PRO A 76 3.58 -16.71 -3.45
N ARG A 77 2.89 -15.81 -4.17
CA ARG A 77 3.36 -14.44 -4.47
C ARG A 77 2.76 -13.39 -3.53
N ASP A 78 1.80 -13.73 -2.68
CA ASP A 78 1.24 -12.78 -1.73
C ASP A 78 2.24 -12.57 -0.58
N VAL A 79 3.10 -11.54 -0.72
CA VAL A 79 4.21 -11.25 0.22
C VAL A 79 4.13 -9.87 0.88
N THR A 80 3.03 -9.13 0.70
CA THR A 80 2.90 -7.74 1.18
C THR A 80 2.90 -7.67 2.71
N VAL A 81 2.32 -8.66 3.39
CA VAL A 81 2.30 -8.72 4.86
C VAL A 81 3.71 -8.96 5.41
N GLU A 82 4.45 -9.88 4.80
CA GLU A 82 5.83 -10.23 5.13
C GLU A 82 6.79 -9.06 4.85
N ALA A 83 6.54 -8.29 3.79
CA ALA A 83 7.29 -7.07 3.49
C ALA A 83 7.00 -5.93 4.48
N THR A 84 5.75 -5.82 4.94
CA THR A 84 5.31 -4.72 5.82
C THR A 84 5.69 -4.96 7.27
N ARG A 85 5.52 -6.19 7.78
CA ARG A 85 5.65 -6.52 9.21
C ARG A 85 6.99 -6.08 9.84
N PRO A 86 8.17 -6.26 9.21
CA PRO A 86 9.44 -5.83 9.78
C PRO A 86 9.59 -4.31 9.94
N LEU A 87 8.77 -3.51 9.23
CA LEU A 87 8.81 -2.06 9.25
C LEU A 87 7.94 -1.46 10.36
N LEU A 88 7.09 -2.27 11.00
CA LEU A 88 6.16 -1.81 12.03
C LEU A 88 6.84 -1.72 13.38
N SER A 89 6.71 -0.57 14.05
CA SER A 89 7.08 -0.44 15.46
C SER A 89 6.06 -1.10 16.39
N ALA A 90 4.80 -1.17 15.96
CA ALA A 90 3.70 -1.82 16.67
C ALA A 90 2.61 -2.25 15.68
N GLU A 91 1.92 -3.34 15.98
CA GLU A 91 0.76 -3.80 15.23
C GLU A 91 -0.54 -3.36 15.91
N LEU A 92 -1.50 -2.90 15.10
CA LEU A 92 -2.86 -2.56 15.54
C LEU A 92 -3.84 -3.58 14.94
N PRO A 93 -3.96 -4.79 15.51
CA PRO A 93 -4.72 -5.89 14.91
C PRO A 93 -6.19 -5.54 14.65
N GLY A 94 -6.80 -4.73 15.53
CA GLY A 94 -8.19 -4.27 15.40
C GLY A 94 -8.50 -3.50 14.11
N LEU A 95 -7.51 -2.79 13.54
CA LEU A 95 -7.69 -2.11 12.25
C LEU A 95 -7.93 -3.14 11.14
N MET A 96 -7.11 -4.20 11.12
CA MET A 96 -7.20 -5.24 10.09
C MET A 96 -8.39 -6.17 10.32
N GLU A 97 -8.85 -6.34 11.55
CA GLU A 97 -10.12 -7.01 11.87
C GLU A 97 -11.31 -6.24 11.29
N GLU A 98 -11.35 -4.92 11.46
CA GLU A 98 -12.42 -4.06 10.91
C GLU A 98 -12.41 -4.07 9.37
N VAL A 99 -11.24 -4.03 8.74
CA VAL A 99 -11.11 -4.16 7.26
C VAL A 99 -11.73 -5.47 6.75
N ARG A 100 -11.69 -6.54 7.55
CA ARG A 100 -12.28 -7.85 7.19
C ARG A 100 -13.74 -8.01 7.61
N ARG A 101 -14.35 -7.02 8.27
CA ARG A 101 -15.57 -7.21 9.07
C ARG A 101 -16.85 -7.50 8.29
N ARG A 102 -16.95 -7.13 7.00
CA ARG A 102 -18.15 -7.25 6.15
C ARG A 102 -19.32 -6.37 6.58
#